data_AF-A0A919VEV2-F1
#
_entry.id   AF-A0A919VEV2-F1
#
_cell.length_a   1.000
_cell.length_b   1.000
_cell.length_c   1.000
_cell.angle_alpha   90.00
_cell.angle_beta   90.00
_cell.angle_gamma   90.00
#
_symmetry.space_group_name_H-M   'P 1'
#
loop_
_entity.id
_entity.type
_entity.pdbx_description
1 polymer ?
#
loop_
_entity_poly.entity_id
_entity_poly.type
_entity_poly.pdbx_seq_one_letter_code
_entity_poly.pdbx_strand_id
1 'polypeptide(L)'
;MKKSELIKFLTENDLSDVEELKYKDNITVSRFFYDFDKEEIEAAKAYSNEESDYDAESDEWYSEYFIPYLSDIAIDNVNDIIEDTTEEFEVEAQFVSFDVDVNNYQYSEFIAIFYDEDNKVDLDEVLDDLGL
;
A
#
# COMPACT_ATOMS: atom_id res chain seq x y z
N MET A 1 -3.76 21.77 -1.09
CA MET A 1 -3.64 20.63 -0.15
C MET A 1 -3.09 21.01 1.23
N LYS A 2 -3.73 20.53 2.31
CA LYS A 2 -3.23 20.67 3.69
C LYS A 2 -2.49 19.40 4.13
N LYS A 3 -1.20 19.32 3.80
CA LYS A 3 -0.36 18.11 3.97
C LYS A 3 -0.47 17.46 5.36
N SER A 4 -0.44 18.26 6.43
CA SER A 4 -0.53 17.73 7.80
C SER A 4 -1.87 17.10 8.15
N GLU A 5 -2.96 17.55 7.53
CA GLU A 5 -4.29 16.95 7.73
C GLU A 5 -4.40 15.63 6.94
N LEU A 6 -3.83 15.57 5.73
CA LEU A 6 -3.77 14.34 4.93
C LEU A 6 -2.97 13.23 5.63
N ILE A 7 -1.76 13.52 6.11
CA ILE A 7 -0.93 12.52 6.82
C ILE A 7 -1.67 11.99 8.07
N LYS A 8 -2.37 12.88 8.78
CA LYS A 8 -3.19 12.51 9.94
C LYS A 8 -4.34 11.61 9.53
N PHE A 9 -5.02 11.91 8.42
CA PHE A 9 -6.11 11.09 7.90
C PHE A 9 -5.64 9.68 7.57
N LEU A 10 -4.52 9.52 6.84
CA LEU A 10 -3.93 8.22 6.54
C LEU A 10 -3.65 7.42 7.83
N THR A 11 -3.06 8.08 8.84
CA THR A 11 -2.75 7.43 10.13
C THR A 11 -4.01 7.04 10.93
N GLU A 12 -5.10 7.79 10.78
CA GLU A 12 -6.37 7.54 11.47
C GLU A 12 -7.22 6.45 10.78
N ASN A 13 -6.85 6.06 9.55
CA ASN A 13 -7.50 5.02 8.75
C ASN A 13 -6.56 3.82 8.55
N ASP A 14 -5.95 3.34 9.64
CA ASP A 14 -5.22 2.06 9.72
C ASP A 14 -3.92 1.94 8.90
N LEU A 15 -3.39 3.05 8.36
CA LEU A 15 -2.02 3.06 7.80
C LEU A 15 -1.00 3.40 8.89
N SER A 16 0.05 2.60 8.97
CA SER A 16 1.11 2.75 9.97
C SER A 16 2.37 3.40 9.38
N ASP A 17 3.18 3.97 10.28
CA ASP A 17 4.47 4.61 9.98
C ASP A 17 4.44 5.57 8.76
N VAL A 18 3.37 6.38 8.68
CA VAL A 18 3.18 7.36 7.60
C VAL A 18 4.26 8.44 7.63
N GLU A 19 5.16 8.42 6.66
CA GLU A 19 6.28 9.34 6.48
C GLU A 19 6.12 10.19 5.21
N GLU A 20 6.24 11.51 5.33
CA GLU A 20 6.31 12.40 4.15
C GLU A 20 7.73 12.39 3.55
N LEU A 21 7.84 12.01 2.28
CA LEU A 21 9.06 12.15 1.49
C LEU A 21 9.09 13.52 0.82
N LYS A 22 10.16 14.29 1.07
CA LYS A 22 10.31 15.64 0.52
C LYS A 22 10.51 15.60 -0.99
N TYR A 23 9.61 16.24 -1.73
CA TYR A 23 9.70 16.35 -3.19
C TYR A 23 9.46 17.79 -3.70
N LYS A 24 8.29 18.09 -4.27
CA LYS A 24 7.89 19.42 -4.78
C LYS A 24 6.75 19.98 -3.92
N ASP A 25 6.62 21.30 -3.83
CA ASP A 25 5.67 21.94 -2.91
C ASP A 25 4.19 21.60 -3.18
N ASN A 26 3.84 21.33 -4.45
CA ASN A 26 2.48 21.00 -4.90
C ASN A 26 2.17 19.50 -4.90
N ILE A 27 3.13 18.65 -4.48
CA ILE A 27 2.97 17.20 -4.42
C ILE A 27 3.25 16.76 -2.99
N THR A 28 2.43 15.85 -2.48
CA THR A 28 2.72 15.12 -1.24
C THR A 28 3.09 13.71 -1.63
N VAL A 29 4.28 13.27 -1.24
CA VAL A 29 4.71 11.88 -1.38
C VAL A 29 4.72 11.30 0.02
N SER A 30 3.99 10.19 0.21
CA SER A 30 3.86 9.52 1.50
C SER A 30 4.31 8.08 1.37
N ARG A 31 5.23 7.67 2.22
CA ARG A 31 5.57 6.27 2.45
C ARG A 31 4.81 5.80 3.68
N PHE A 32 4.22 4.62 3.63
CA PHE A 32 3.47 4.05 4.76
C PHE A 32 3.38 2.53 4.65
N PHE A 33 2.85 1.91 5.69
CA PHE A 33 2.69 0.47 5.77
C PHE A 33 1.23 0.13 6.04
N TYR A 34 0.80 -1.00 5.47
CA TYR A 34 -0.43 -1.68 5.81
C TYR A 34 -0.07 -2.91 6.63
N ASP A 35 -0.46 -2.94 7.91
CA ASP A 35 -0.20 -4.05 8.81
C ASP A 35 -1.36 -5.05 8.76
N PHE A 36 -1.10 -6.27 8.30
CA PHE A 36 -2.13 -7.30 8.22
C PHE A 36 -2.59 -7.72 9.62
N ASP A 37 -3.89 -7.80 9.79
CA ASP A 37 -4.44 -8.38 11.00
C ASP A 37 -4.36 -9.91 10.99
N LYS A 38 -4.68 -10.51 12.14
CA LYS A 38 -4.64 -11.96 12.26
C LYS A 38 -5.68 -12.65 11.37
N GLU A 39 -6.86 -12.06 11.23
CA GLU A 39 -7.96 -12.65 10.44
C GLU A 39 -7.59 -12.67 8.95
N GLU A 40 -6.94 -11.63 8.45
CA GLU A 40 -6.45 -11.53 7.08
C GLU A 40 -5.36 -12.57 6.78
N ILE A 41 -4.37 -12.70 7.67
CA ILE A 41 -3.32 -13.72 7.54
C ILE A 41 -3.92 -15.13 7.53
N GLU A 42 -4.90 -15.40 8.41
CA GLU A 42 -5.54 -16.70 8.47
C GLU A 42 -6.44 -16.96 7.26
N ALA A 43 -7.10 -15.93 6.71
CA ALA A 43 -7.85 -16.01 5.46
C ALA A 43 -6.92 -16.35 4.29
N ALA A 44 -5.77 -15.69 4.19
CA ALA A 44 -4.76 -15.96 3.17
C ALA A 44 -4.22 -17.39 3.25
N LYS A 45 -3.97 -17.90 4.47
CA LYS A 45 -3.59 -19.31 4.68
C LYS A 45 -4.70 -20.27 4.25
N ALA A 46 -5.94 -19.99 4.63
CA ALA A 46 -7.08 -20.84 4.30
C ALA A 46 -7.26 -20.93 2.78
N TYR A 47 -7.29 -19.78 2.09
CA TYR A 47 -7.32 -19.69 0.63
C TYR A 47 -6.20 -20.51 -0.01
N SER A 48 -4.96 -20.28 0.42
CA SER A 48 -3.79 -20.94 -0.18
C SER A 48 -3.78 -22.45 0.07
N ASN A 49 -4.28 -22.92 1.21
CA ASN A 49 -4.42 -24.35 1.48
C ASN A 49 -5.54 -25.02 0.67
N GLU A 50 -6.57 -24.27 0.27
CA GLU A 50 -7.68 -24.79 -0.53
C GLU A 50 -7.38 -24.78 -2.04
N GLU A 51 -6.66 -23.75 -2.50
CA GLU A 51 -6.42 -23.52 -3.94
C GLU A 51 -5.07 -24.04 -4.45
N SER A 52 -4.11 -24.33 -3.55
CA SER A 52 -2.78 -24.83 -3.92
C SER A 52 -2.69 -26.36 -3.93
N ASP A 53 -2.02 -26.90 -4.94
CA ASP A 53 -1.62 -28.31 -4.99
C ASP A 53 -0.24 -28.55 -4.32
N TYR A 54 0.45 -27.50 -3.85
CA TYR A 54 1.75 -27.60 -3.19
C TYR A 54 1.61 -27.94 -1.70
N ASP A 55 2.69 -28.45 -1.11
CA ASP A 55 2.75 -28.65 0.33
C ASP A 55 2.61 -27.31 1.07
N ALA A 56 1.77 -27.25 2.10
CA ALA A 56 1.56 -26.04 2.89
C ALA A 56 2.90 -25.51 3.44
N GLU A 57 3.07 -24.20 3.38
CA GLU A 57 4.30 -23.49 3.81
C GLU A 57 5.57 -23.86 3.01
N SER A 58 5.43 -24.47 1.82
CA SER A 58 6.53 -24.57 0.85
C SER A 58 6.82 -23.24 0.15
N ASP A 59 7.99 -23.12 -0.47
CA ASP A 59 8.39 -21.91 -1.19
C ASP A 59 7.40 -21.58 -2.33
N GLU A 60 6.94 -22.59 -3.05
CA GLU A 60 5.94 -22.45 -4.12
C GLU A 60 4.55 -22.05 -3.56
N TRP A 61 4.15 -22.64 -2.43
CA TRP A 61 2.91 -22.25 -1.75
C TRP A 61 2.93 -20.78 -1.31
N TYR A 62 4.06 -20.33 -0.76
CA TYR A 62 4.24 -18.94 -0.37
C TYR A 62 4.21 -18.00 -1.57
N SER A 63 5.03 -18.27 -2.59
CA SER A 63 5.24 -17.37 -3.71
C SER A 63 4.10 -17.32 -4.72
N GLU A 64 3.38 -18.43 -4.93
CA GLU A 64 2.32 -18.50 -5.96
C GLU A 64 0.91 -18.27 -5.41
N TYR A 65 0.69 -18.41 -4.09
CA TYR A 65 -0.65 -18.32 -3.50
C TYR A 65 -0.72 -17.37 -2.32
N PHE A 66 0.04 -17.62 -1.25
CA PHE A 66 -0.14 -16.90 0.01
C PHE A 66 0.27 -15.43 -0.07
N ILE A 67 1.48 -15.16 -0.58
CA ILE A 67 1.98 -13.79 -0.73
C ILE A 67 1.15 -13.00 -1.75
N PRO A 68 0.82 -13.52 -2.94
CA PRO A 68 -0.09 -12.84 -3.87
C PRO A 68 -1.43 -12.47 -3.23
N TYR A 69 -2.03 -13.39 -2.47
CA TYR A 69 -3.31 -13.11 -1.82
C TYR A 69 -3.22 -12.04 -0.72
N LEU A 70 -2.13 -12.03 0.06
CA LEU A 70 -1.87 -10.93 1.00
C LEU A 70 -1.67 -9.60 0.27
N SER A 71 -0.94 -9.58 -0.83
CA SER A 71 -0.75 -8.38 -1.64
C SER A 71 -2.09 -7.84 -2.15
N ASP A 72 -2.98 -8.72 -2.62
CA ASP A 72 -4.33 -8.35 -3.06
C ASP A 72 -5.13 -7.70 -1.92
N ILE A 73 -5.15 -8.32 -0.72
CA ILE A 73 -5.79 -7.76 0.47
C ILE A 73 -5.26 -6.35 0.78
N ALA A 74 -3.94 -6.19 0.83
CA ALA A 74 -3.34 -4.90 1.14
C ALA A 74 -3.68 -3.84 0.09
N ILE A 75 -3.63 -4.19 -1.19
CA ILE A 75 -3.94 -3.27 -2.29
C ILE A 75 -5.41 -2.84 -2.22
N ASP A 76 -6.34 -3.78 -2.01
CA ASP A 76 -7.77 -3.48 -1.91
C ASP A 76 -8.06 -2.52 -0.74
N ASN A 77 -7.55 -2.85 0.46
CA ASN A 77 -7.75 -2.01 1.64
C ASN A 77 -7.09 -0.62 1.50
N VAL A 78 -5.88 -0.54 0.96
CA VAL A 78 -5.20 0.74 0.72
C VAL A 78 -5.93 1.53 -0.36
N ASN A 79 -6.45 0.90 -1.42
CA ASN A 79 -7.21 1.58 -2.46
C ASN A 79 -8.45 2.26 -1.87
N ASP A 80 -9.21 1.58 -1.01
CA ASP A 80 -10.38 2.15 -0.33
C ASP A 80 -9.99 3.38 0.51
N ILE A 81 -8.90 3.30 1.29
CA ILE A 81 -8.40 4.43 2.10
C ILE A 81 -7.95 5.60 1.21
N ILE A 82 -7.30 5.32 0.09
CA ILE A 82 -6.85 6.34 -0.86
C ILE A 82 -8.04 7.00 -1.55
N GLU A 83 -9.07 6.24 -1.96
CA GLU A 83 -10.30 6.78 -2.52
C GLU A 83 -10.97 7.76 -1.53
N ASP A 84 -11.17 7.34 -0.28
CA ASP A 84 -11.69 8.19 0.80
C ASP A 84 -10.83 9.47 0.99
N THR A 85 -9.52 9.32 0.90
CA THR A 85 -8.58 10.46 0.99
C THR A 85 -8.75 11.42 -0.18
N THR A 86 -8.83 10.91 -1.42
CA THR A 86 -9.00 11.75 -2.62
C THR A 86 -10.31 12.53 -2.58
N GLU A 87 -11.39 11.90 -2.11
CA GLU A 87 -12.70 12.56 -1.94
C GLU A 87 -12.68 13.65 -0.86
N GLU A 88 -12.14 13.36 0.32
CA GLU A 88 -12.12 14.31 1.46
C GLU A 88 -11.26 15.55 1.17
N PHE A 89 -10.15 15.39 0.45
CA PHE A 89 -9.18 16.47 0.21
C PHE A 89 -9.28 17.12 -1.18
N GLU A 90 -10.18 16.65 -2.04
CA GLU A 90 -10.33 17.10 -3.45
C GLU A 90 -8.99 17.07 -4.20
N VAL A 91 -8.29 15.92 -4.15
CA VAL A 91 -6.99 15.68 -4.79
C VAL A 91 -7.01 14.39 -5.61
N GLU A 92 -6.08 14.27 -6.54
CA GLU A 92 -5.80 13.02 -7.24
C GLU A 92 -4.69 12.25 -6.52
N ALA A 93 -4.68 10.93 -6.69
CA ALA A 93 -3.65 10.07 -6.13
C ALA A 93 -3.19 8.97 -7.09
N GLN A 94 -1.94 8.56 -6.95
CA GLN A 94 -1.38 7.32 -7.52
C GLN A 94 -0.56 6.64 -6.43
N PHE A 95 -0.51 5.32 -6.41
CA PHE A 95 0.31 4.59 -5.46
C PHE A 95 0.92 3.33 -6.06
N VAL A 96 1.95 2.82 -5.40
CA VAL A 96 2.59 1.53 -5.69
C VAL A 96 2.77 0.76 -4.38
N SER A 97 2.63 -0.55 -4.45
CA SER A 97 3.00 -1.49 -3.39
C SER A 97 4.37 -2.10 -3.67
N PHE A 98 5.10 -2.42 -2.61
CA PHE A 98 6.32 -3.21 -2.69
C PHE A 98 6.03 -4.68 -2.37
N ASP A 99 6.87 -5.57 -2.90
CA ASP A 99 6.73 -7.02 -2.66
C ASP A 99 6.80 -7.33 -1.16
N VAL A 100 5.84 -8.13 -0.70
CA VAL A 100 5.80 -8.64 0.66
C VAL A 100 6.91 -9.68 0.85
N ASP A 101 7.79 -9.50 1.82
CA ASP A 101 8.85 -10.46 2.14
C ASP A 101 8.24 -11.71 2.79
N VAL A 102 8.49 -12.89 2.20
CA VAL A 102 8.06 -14.18 2.74
C VAL A 102 8.57 -14.44 4.17
N ASN A 103 9.70 -13.86 4.56
CA ASN A 103 10.24 -13.97 5.92
C ASN A 103 9.61 -12.97 6.89
N ASN A 104 8.89 -11.97 6.38
CA ASN A 104 8.29 -10.91 7.17
C ASN A 104 6.99 -10.39 6.52
N TYR A 105 6.03 -11.27 6.32
CA TYR A 105 4.78 -10.99 5.59
C TYR A 105 3.72 -10.25 6.41
N GLN A 106 4.07 -9.72 7.58
CA GLN A 106 3.12 -9.09 8.50
C GLN A 106 2.66 -7.70 8.05
N TYR A 107 3.30 -7.13 7.03
CA TYR A 107 2.92 -5.86 6.46
C TYR A 107 3.23 -5.80 4.97
N SER A 108 2.63 -4.82 4.31
CA SER A 108 2.99 -4.41 2.96
C SER A 108 3.37 -2.93 2.96
N GLU A 109 4.41 -2.58 2.21
CA GLU A 109 4.92 -1.21 2.11
C GLU A 109 4.35 -0.54 0.87
N PHE A 110 4.00 0.74 1.00
CA PHE A 110 3.44 1.55 -0.08
C PHE A 110 4.12 2.91 -0.18
N ILE A 111 4.11 3.44 -1.40
CA ILE A 111 4.31 4.86 -1.66
C ILE A 111 3.08 5.38 -2.41
N ALA A 112 2.46 6.43 -1.88
CA ALA A 112 1.43 7.17 -2.57
C ALA A 112 1.88 8.61 -2.85
N ILE A 113 1.44 9.14 -3.98
CA ILE A 113 1.57 10.54 -4.36
C ILE A 113 0.19 11.18 -4.41
N PHE A 114 0.07 12.40 -3.89
CA PHE A 114 -1.15 13.20 -3.91
C PHE A 114 -0.87 14.56 -4.54
N TYR A 115 -1.74 14.99 -5.45
CA TYR A 115 -1.57 16.21 -6.24
C TYR A 115 -2.92 16.80 -6.66
N ASP A 116 -2.98 18.13 -6.88
CA ASP A 116 -4.24 18.75 -7.35
C ASP A 116 -4.59 18.26 -8.78
N GLU A 117 -5.87 18.12 -9.10
CA GLU A 117 -6.40 17.60 -10.39
C GLU A 117 -5.80 18.27 -11.66
N ASP A 118 -5.45 19.54 -11.57
CA ASP A 118 -4.86 20.31 -12.68
C ASP A 118 -3.41 19.91 -12.99
N ASN A 119 -2.75 19.16 -12.10
CA ASN A 119 -1.37 18.72 -12.27
C ASN A 119 -1.33 17.36 -12.96
N LYS A 120 -0.52 17.26 -14.02
CA LYS A 120 -0.13 15.96 -14.56
C LYS A 120 1.12 15.48 -13.83
N VAL A 121 0.97 14.45 -12.99
CA VAL A 121 2.06 13.81 -12.26
C VAL A 121 2.16 12.35 -12.70
N ASP A 122 3.39 11.86 -12.84
CA ASP A 122 3.71 10.48 -13.15
C ASP A 122 4.42 9.87 -11.94
N LEU A 123 3.87 8.81 -11.37
CA LEU A 123 4.45 8.15 -10.20
C LEU A 123 5.87 7.63 -10.49
N ASP A 124 6.11 7.05 -11.67
CA ASP A 124 7.41 6.47 -12.02
C ASP A 124 8.50 7.55 -12.06
N GLU A 125 8.19 8.73 -12.62
CA GLU A 125 9.12 9.87 -12.62
C GLU A 125 9.42 10.39 -11.21
N VAL A 126 8.42 10.37 -10.31
CA VAL A 126 8.60 10.80 -8.91
C VAL A 126 9.49 9.83 -8.14
N LEU A 127 9.29 8.52 -8.32
CA LEU A 127 10.11 7.48 -7.69
C LEU A 127 11.57 7.56 -8.19
N ASP A 128 11.76 7.69 -9.50
CA ASP A 128 13.08 7.86 -10.12
C ASP A 128 13.82 9.09 -9.57
N ASP A 129 13.14 10.24 -9.44
CA ASP A 129 13.70 11.47 -8.87
C ASP A 129 14.12 11.31 -7.40
N LEU A 130 13.39 10.50 -6.63
CA LEU A 130 13.67 10.18 -5.24
C LEU A 130 14.74 9.08 -5.09
N GLY A 131 15.09 8.38 -6.18
CA GLY A 131 16.04 7.27 -6.19
C GLY A 131 15.49 6.02 -5.51
N LEU A 132 14.20 5.76 -5.69
CA LEU A 132 13.46 4.61 -5.17
C LEU A 132 13.22 3.57 -6.26
#